data_AF-A0AAU9PDT2-F1
#
_entry.id   AF-A0AAU9PDT2-F1
#
_cell.length_a   1.000
_cell.length_b   1.000
_cell.length_c   1.000
_cell.angle_alpha   90.00
_cell.angle_beta   90.00
_cell.angle_gamma   90.00
#
_symmetry.space_group_name_H-M   'P 1'
#
loop_
_entity.id
_entity.type
_entity.pdbx_description
1 polymer ?
#
loop_
_entity_poly.entity_id
_entity_poly.type
_entity_poly.pdbx_seq_one_letter_code
_entity_poly.pdbx_strand_id
1 'polypeptide(L)'
;MELLIPFVSFPVLHGKVMHKVGVVSMGVGGLKLTEYLKEQLRLRNLHVSSLYTVHSLKENLCYVAFDYESELKKDNTKASYKVASEGFFTLEKERFQTGEILF
;
A
#
# COMPACT_ATOMS: atom_id res chain seq x y z
N MET A 1 2.34 -4.77 20.20
CA MET A 1 3.35 -3.79 19.74
C MET A 1 3.84 -4.30 18.40
N GLU A 2 3.13 -3.98 17.31
CA GLU A 2 3.60 -4.33 15.97
C GLU A 2 4.82 -3.46 15.67
N LEU A 3 5.94 -4.10 15.35
CA LEU A 3 7.14 -3.41 14.90
C LEU A 3 6.81 -2.71 13.58
N LEU A 4 6.71 -1.38 13.61
CA LEU A 4 6.80 -0.57 12.39
C LEU A 4 8.21 -0.77 11.86
N ILE A 5 8.41 -1.72 10.95
CA ILE A 5 9.67 -1.91 10.26
C ILE A 5 9.73 -0.80 9.19
N PRO A 6 10.59 0.23 9.36
CA PRO A 6 10.72 1.29 8.37
C PRO A 6 11.29 0.70 7.07
N PHE A 7 10.95 1.31 5.93
CA PHE A 7 11.62 0.98 4.69
C PHE A 7 13.05 1.51 4.75
N VAL A 8 14.04 0.62 4.62
CA VAL A 8 15.46 0.99 4.70
C VAL A 8 16.17 0.62 3.42
N SER A 9 16.84 1.60 2.81
CA SER A 9 17.73 1.39 1.67
C SER A 9 19.13 1.02 2.17
N PHE A 10 19.67 -0.08 1.66
CA PHE A 10 21.02 -0.57 1.99
C PHE A 10 21.89 -0.60 0.73
N PRO A 11 22.64 0.47 0.43
CA PRO A 11 23.59 0.45 -0.69
C PRO A 11 24.76 -0.47 -0.37
N VAL A 12 25.10 -1.33 -1.33
CA VAL A 12 26.17 -2.32 -1.24
C VAL A 12 27.22 -2.01 -2.29
N LEU A 13 28.48 -1.87 -1.86
CA LEU A 13 29.64 -1.68 -2.73
C LEU A 13 30.69 -2.74 -2.40
N HIS A 14 31.14 -3.48 -3.41
CA HIS A 14 32.07 -4.61 -3.27
C HIS A 14 31.61 -5.64 -2.20
N GLY A 15 30.31 -5.96 -2.19
CA GLY A 15 29.73 -6.92 -1.23
C GLY A 15 29.65 -6.41 0.22
N LYS A 16 29.96 -5.13 0.48
CA LYS A 16 29.85 -4.51 1.81
C LYS A 16 28.80 -3.41 1.80
N VAL A 17 27.94 -3.42 2.81
CA VAL A 17 26.95 -2.36 3.03
C VAL A 17 27.68 -1.06 3.42
N MET A 18 27.30 0.04 2.79
CA MET A 18 27.85 1.38 3.06
C MET A 18 27.16 2.04 4.26
N HIS A 19 27.25 1.42 5.44
CA HIS A 19 26.52 1.82 6.65
C HIS A 19 26.65 3.31 7.02
N LYS A 20 27.82 3.92 6.78
CA LYS A 20 28.13 5.29 7.20
C LYS A 20 27.68 6.38 6.22
N VAL A 21 27.43 6.05 4.95
CA VAL A 21 27.31 7.05 3.88
C VAL A 21 26.18 6.80 2.89
N GLY A 22 25.30 5.83 3.12
CA GLY A 22 24.19 5.61 2.19
C GLY A 22 22.97 4.86 2.74
N VAL A 23 22.95 4.47 4.01
CA VAL A 23 21.76 3.87 4.60
C VAL A 23 20.74 4.97 4.89
N VAL A 24 19.58 4.88 4.24
CA VAL A 24 18.47 5.81 4.42
C VAL A 24 17.27 5.04 4.94
N SER A 25 16.72 5.49 6.07
CA SER A 25 15.48 4.96 6.65
C SER A 25 14.34 5.92 6.33
N MET A 26 13.24 5.37 5.80
CA MET A 26 12.02 6.11 5.53
C MET A 26 10.96 5.70 6.54
N GLY A 27 10.24 6.69 7.09
CA GLY A 27 9.10 6.48 7.98
C GLY A 27 7.84 5.94 7.30
N VAL A 28 7.98 5.46 6.06
CA VAL A 28 6.91 4.89 5.24
C VAL A 28 7.23 3.41 5.02
N GLY A 29 6.20 2.57 5.08
CA GLY A 29 6.32 1.13 4.92
C GLY A 29 4.95 0.48 4.78
N GLY A 30 4.93 -0.86 4.71
CA GLY A 30 3.70 -1.62 4.40
C GLY A 30 2.53 -1.36 5.35
N LEU A 31 2.79 -1.13 6.65
CA LEU A 31 1.75 -0.81 7.62
C LEU A 31 1.07 0.53 7.30
N LYS A 32 1.85 1.55 6.91
CA LYS A 32 1.32 2.87 6.58
C LYS A 32 0.37 2.83 5.39
N LEU A 33 0.68 1.98 4.40
CA LEU A 33 -0.19 1.74 3.25
C LEU A 33 -1.50 1.06 3.66
N THR A 34 -1.42 0.05 4.53
CA THR A 34 -2.61 -0.64 5.07
C THR A 34 -3.50 0.32 5.86
N GLU A 35 -2.91 1.17 6.71
CA GLU A 35 -3.65 2.21 7.45
C GLU A 35 -4.31 3.21 6.51
N TYR A 36 -3.59 3.68 5.49
CA TYR A 36 -4.15 4.61 4.52
C TYR A 36 -5.33 4.00 3.75
N LEU A 37 -5.18 2.76 3.27
CA LEU A 37 -6.27 2.06 2.58
C LEU A 37 -7.50 1.91 3.47
N LYS A 38 -7.30 1.62 4.77
CA LYS A 38 -8.39 1.55 5.75
C LYS A 38 -9.13 2.89 5.86
N GLU A 39 -8.40 4.01 5.91
CA GLU A 39 -9.02 5.34 5.95
C GLU A 39 -9.79 5.66 4.67
N GLN A 40 -9.26 5.33 3.48
CA GLN A 40 -9.98 5.53 2.22
C GLN A 40 -11.28 4.72 2.16
N LEU A 41 -11.24 3.46 2.60
CA LEU A 41 -12.43 2.63 2.72
C LEU A 41 -13.47 3.21 3.68
N ARG A 42 -13.01 3.74 4.83
CA ARG A 42 -13.87 4.41 5.81
C ARG A 42 -14.56 5.65 5.22
N LEU A 43 -13.85 6.46 4.42
CA LEU A 43 -14.42 7.63 3.74
C LEU A 43 -15.52 7.24 2.74
N ARG A 44 -15.45 6.04 2.16
CA ARG A 44 -16.50 5.48 1.28
C ARG A 44 -17.61 4.75 2.01
N ASN A 45 -17.68 4.85 3.34
CA ASN A 45 -18.63 4.12 4.20
C ASN A 45 -18.48 2.59 4.14
N LEU A 46 -17.33 2.08 3.69
CA LEU A 46 -17.00 0.65 3.75
C LEU A 46 -16.27 0.40 5.08
N HIS A 47 -17.04 0.01 6.09
CA HIS A 47 -16.48 -0.26 7.41
C HIS A 47 -15.80 -1.64 7.44
N VAL A 48 -14.47 -1.64 7.41
CA VAL A 48 -13.65 -2.85 7.60
C VAL A 48 -13.07 -2.85 9.01
N SER A 49 -13.49 -3.84 9.81
CA SER A 49 -13.07 -3.94 11.21
C SER A 49 -11.64 -4.45 11.34
N SER A 50 -11.24 -5.42 10.52
CA SER A 50 -9.96 -6.11 10.62
C SER A 50 -8.87 -5.51 9.72
N LEU A 51 -7.71 -5.20 10.30
CA LEU A 51 -6.51 -4.83 9.53
C LEU A 51 -6.02 -5.97 8.62
N TYR A 52 -6.30 -7.22 8.97
CA TYR A 52 -5.95 -8.38 8.14
C TYR A 52 -6.71 -8.39 6.81
N THR A 53 -7.98 -7.97 6.84
CA THR A 53 -8.80 -7.85 5.64
C THR A 53 -8.27 -6.74 4.75
N VAL A 54 -7.97 -5.57 5.32
CA VAL A 54 -7.37 -4.45 4.57
C VAL A 54 -6.01 -4.84 3.99
N HIS A 55 -5.17 -5.57 4.75
CA HIS A 55 -3.90 -6.10 4.26
C HIS A 55 -4.11 -7.04 3.07
N SER A 56 -5.07 -7.96 3.16
CA SER A 56 -5.40 -8.87 2.06
C SER A 56 -5.88 -8.12 0.81
N LEU A 57 -6.70 -7.08 0.97
CA LEU A 57 -7.12 -6.24 -0.14
C LEU A 57 -5.93 -5.50 -0.76
N LYS A 58 -5.05 -4.95 0.06
CA LYS A 58 -3.83 -4.27 -0.40
C LYS A 58 -2.96 -5.20 -1.25
N GLU A 59 -2.65 -6.39 -0.77
CA GLU A 59 -1.78 -7.33 -1.49
C GLU A 59 -2.41 -7.89 -2.79
N ASN A 60 -3.74 -7.97 -2.88
CA ASN A 60 -4.43 -8.57 -4.03
C ASN A 60 -4.97 -7.57 -5.06
N LEU A 61 -5.27 -6.34 -4.64
CA LEU A 61 -5.92 -5.34 -5.50
C LEU A 61 -5.10 -4.09 -5.75
N CYS A 62 -4.21 -3.69 -4.83
CA CYS A 62 -3.42 -2.48 -4.98
C CYS A 62 -2.22 -2.71 -5.91
N TYR A 63 -1.80 -1.64 -6.57
CA TYR A 63 -0.65 -1.60 -7.46
C TYR A 63 -0.07 -0.18 -7.47
N VAL A 64 1.10 0.02 -8.07
CA VAL A 64 1.68 1.35 -8.29
C VAL A 64 1.42 1.70 -9.76
N ALA A 65 0.79 2.85 -10.01
CA ALA A 65 0.59 3.34 -11.36
C ALA A 65 1.93 3.79 -11.96
N PHE A 66 2.11 3.59 -13.27
CA PHE A 66 3.30 4.11 -13.96
C PHE A 66 3.26 5.63 -14.11
N ASP A 67 2.07 6.17 -14.42
CA ASP A 67 1.78 7.61 -14.48
C ASP A 67 0.45 7.84 -13.76
N TYR A 68 0.54 8.47 -12.58
CA TYR A 68 -0.60 8.72 -11.71
C TYR A 68 -1.70 9.54 -12.38
N GLU A 69 -1.33 10.63 -13.06
CA GLU A 69 -2.27 11.57 -13.69
C GLU A 69 -3.00 10.94 -14.86
N SER A 70 -2.27 10.12 -15.64
CA SER A 70 -2.87 9.35 -16.73
C SER A 70 -3.77 8.22 -16.20
N GLU A 71 -3.40 7.55 -15.12
CA GLU A 71 -4.23 6.51 -14.49
C GLU A 71 -5.52 7.09 -13.90
N LEU A 72 -5.45 8.28 -13.30
CA LEU A 72 -6.59 8.95 -12.67
C LEU A 72 -7.74 9.25 -13.65
N LYS A 73 -7.40 9.43 -14.93
CA LYS A 73 -8.33 9.70 -16.03
C LYS A 73 -8.97 8.45 -16.62
N LYS A 74 -8.52 7.25 -16.25
CA LYS A 74 -9.11 6.00 -16.74
C LYS A 74 -10.39 5.68 -15.99
N ASP A 75 -11.42 5.29 -16.73
CA ASP A 75 -12.73 4.93 -16.15
C ASP A 75 -12.79 3.49 -15.62
N ASN A 76 -11.87 2.61 -16.04
CA ASN A 76 -11.91 1.18 -15.72
C ASN A 76 -10.84 0.75 -14.70
N THR A 77 -10.80 1.40 -13.53
CA THR A 77 -9.88 1.04 -12.45
C THR A 77 -10.49 0.08 -11.43
N LYS A 78 -11.79 -0.26 -11.57
CA LYS A 78 -12.51 -1.08 -10.60
C LYS A 78 -12.04 -2.53 -10.61
N ALA A 79 -11.85 -3.10 -9.43
CA ALA A 79 -11.65 -4.53 -9.26
C ALA A 79 -12.21 -5.01 -7.91
N SER A 80 -12.67 -6.25 -7.90
CA SER A 80 -13.26 -6.87 -6.70
C SER A 80 -12.44 -8.07 -6.25
N TYR A 81 -12.37 -8.26 -4.93
CA TYR A 81 -11.70 -9.41 -4.33
C TYR A 81 -12.56 -9.99 -3.21
N LYS A 82 -12.60 -11.33 -3.14
CA LYS A 82 -13.31 -12.06 -2.09
C LYS A 82 -12.38 -12.35 -0.93
N VAL A 83 -12.69 -11.78 0.23
CA VAL A 83 -12.04 -12.14 1.48
C VAL A 83 -12.87 -13.24 2.14
N ALA A 84 -12.25 -14.38 2.43
CA ALA A 84 -12.94 -15.59 2.89
C ALA A 84 -13.84 -15.36 4.13
N SER A 85 -13.47 -14.43 5.01
CA SER A 85 -14.17 -14.12 6.26
C SER A 85 -15.18 -12.96 6.19
N GLU A 86 -15.10 -12.09 5.18
CA GLU A 86 -15.84 -10.80 5.17
C GLU A 86 -16.60 -10.51 3.87
N GLY A 87 -16.41 -11.31 2.82
CA GLY A 87 -17.15 -11.19 1.57
C GLY A 87 -16.40 -10.45 0.46
N PHE A 88 -17.16 -9.88 -0.48
CA PHE A 88 -16.59 -9.20 -1.65
C PHE A 88 -16.40 -7.71 -1.38
N PHE A 89 -15.19 -7.23 -1.66
CA PHE A 89 -14.86 -5.82 -1.62
C PHE A 89 -14.53 -5.35 -3.03
N THR A 90 -14.96 -4.14 -3.37
CA THR A 90 -14.66 -3.50 -4.65
C THR A 90 -13.86 -2.23 -4.40
N LEU A 91 -12.66 -2.19 -4.95
CA LEU A 91 -11.80 -1.01 -4.95
C LEU A 91 -11.79 -0.38 -6.34
N GLU A 92 -11.55 0.92 -6.40
CA GLU A 92 -11.48 1.70 -7.63
C GLU A 92 -10.13 2.43 -7.68
N LYS A 93 -10.11 3.74 -7.44
CA LYS A 93 -8.91 4.56 -7.48
C LYS A 93 -7.96 4.28 -6.31
N GLU A 94 -8.48 3.77 -5.20
CA GLU A 94 -7.69 3.40 -4.02
C GLU A 94 -6.60 2.38 -4.36
N ARG A 95 -6.84 1.56 -5.39
CA ARG A 95 -5.91 0.53 -5.83
C ARG A 95 -4.53 1.10 -6.17
N PHE A 96 -4.47 2.23 -6.87
CA PHE A 96 -3.22 2.88 -7.21
C PHE A 96 -2.87 4.05 -6.27
N GLN A 97 -3.86 4.74 -5.71
CA GLN A 97 -3.64 5.82 -4.73
C GLN A 97 -2.95 5.33 -3.45
N THR A 98 -3.25 4.10 -2.99
CA THR A 98 -2.53 3.52 -1.87
C THR A 98 -1.05 3.30 -2.21
N GLY A 99 -0.72 2.86 -3.42
CA GLY A 99 0.67 2.64 -3.84
C GLY A 99 1.46 3.95 -3.99
N GLU A 100 0.79 5.03 -4.40
CA GLU A 100 1.38 6.36 -4.61
C GLU A 100 2.07 6.92 -3.36
N ILE A 101 1.67 6.52 -2.15
CA ILE A 101 2.23 7.02 -0.89
C ILE A 101 3.73 6.69 -0.72
N LEU A 102 4.24 5.75 -1.51
CA LEU A 102 5.65 5.42 -1.53
C LEU A 102 6.51 6.41 -2.35
N PHE A 103 5.88 7.34 -3.08
CA PHE A 103 6.51 8.28 -4.03
C PHE A 103 6.17 9.74 -3.66
#